data_AF-A0A519NUY2-F1
#
_entry.id   AF-A0A519NUY2-F1
#
_cell.length_a   1.000
_cell.length_b   1.000
_cell.length_c   1.000
_cell.angle_alpha   90.00
_cell.angle_beta   90.00
_cell.angle_gamma   90.00
#
_symmetry.space_group_name_H-M   'P 1'
#
loop_
_entity.id
_entity.type
_entity.pdbx_description
1 polymer ?
#
loop_
_entity_poly.entity_id
_entity_poly.type
_entity_poly.pdbx_seq_one_letter_code
_entity_poly.pdbx_strand_id
1 'polypeptide(L)'
;MTAAALVAAAGSRDDLKARELKRMQTIATGLLVVMAMVFVAASLADDRWPWLGYVRAFAEAGMVGACADWFAVTAIFRRPLGLPIPHTGIIPRNKDRIGQALGDFIANNFLTVDVLDSRLKQLEVARWGGEWLRQPRHARRLARRLSGLLPGALRVLPKDMLRDTAASIGMTAAKAIPAAPTASKILAAVWNEGRSQALFDWGVDQLAAYLAEHEEEIAANVETRSWK
;
A
#
# COMPACT_ATOMS: atom_id res chain seq x y z
N MET A 1 -18.48 16.51 -12.94
CA MET A 1 -19.49 15.65 -12.29
C MET A 1 -19.18 15.59 -10.81
N THR A 2 -20.08 16.09 -9.96
CA THR A 2 -19.87 16.16 -8.50
C THR A 2 -19.93 14.75 -7.88
N ALA A 3 -19.17 14.52 -6.81
CA ALA A 3 -19.12 13.24 -6.11
C ALA A 3 -20.53 12.75 -5.68
N ALA A 4 -21.43 13.67 -5.36
CA ALA A 4 -22.83 13.40 -5.05
C ALA A 4 -23.61 12.78 -6.23
N ALA A 5 -23.35 13.22 -7.46
CA ALA A 5 -24.00 12.66 -8.65
C ALA A 5 -23.51 11.25 -8.97
N LEU A 6 -22.24 10.95 -8.68
CA LEU A 6 -21.66 9.60 -8.80
C LEU A 6 -22.25 8.63 -7.78
N VAL A 7 -22.42 9.05 -6.52
CA VAL A 7 -23.03 8.24 -5.46
C VAL A 7 -24.52 8.00 -5.75
N ALA A 8 -25.26 9.02 -6.19
CA ALA A 8 -26.66 8.86 -6.60
C ALA A 8 -26.83 7.93 -7.81
N ALA A 9 -25.92 8.00 -8.79
CA ALA A 9 -25.90 7.09 -9.94
C ALA A 9 -25.48 5.65 -9.58
N ALA A 10 -24.66 5.47 -8.55
CA ALA A 10 -24.30 4.15 -8.02
C ALA A 10 -25.49 3.52 -7.28
N GLY A 11 -26.15 4.28 -6.39
CA GLY A 11 -27.35 3.82 -5.69
C GLY A 11 -28.47 3.41 -6.64
N SER A 12 -28.72 4.19 -7.70
CA SER A 12 -29.74 3.84 -8.69
C SER A 12 -29.40 2.56 -9.47
N ARG A 13 -28.12 2.29 -9.79
CA ARG A 13 -27.71 1.04 -10.43
C ARG A 13 -27.85 -0.17 -9.51
N ASP A 14 -27.53 -0.02 -8.24
CA ASP A 14 -27.66 -1.10 -7.26
C ASP A 14 -29.13 -1.44 -7.00
N ASP A 15 -30.00 -0.43 -6.96
CA ASP A 15 -31.45 -0.60 -6.86
C ASP A 15 -32.03 -1.32 -8.08
N LEU A 16 -31.56 -0.98 -9.29
CA LEU A 16 -31.97 -1.66 -10.53
C LEU A 16 -31.55 -3.14 -10.50
N LYS A 17 -30.31 -3.44 -10.14
CA LYS A 17 -29.82 -4.83 -10.00
C LYS A 17 -30.60 -5.59 -8.95
N ALA A 18 -30.89 -4.98 -7.80
CA ALA A 18 -31.67 -5.61 -6.74
C ALA A 18 -33.09 -5.96 -7.21
N ARG A 19 -33.72 -5.10 -8.01
CA ARG A 19 -35.04 -5.38 -8.62
C ARG A 19 -34.97 -6.50 -9.64
N GLU A 20 -33.94 -6.53 -10.48
CA GLU A 20 -33.72 -7.62 -11.46
C GLU A 20 -33.51 -8.96 -10.76
N LEU A 21 -32.68 -9.00 -9.72
CA LEU A 21 -32.45 -10.19 -8.91
C LEU A 21 -33.74 -10.70 -8.27
N LYS A 22 -34.53 -9.81 -7.66
CA LYS A 22 -35.84 -10.17 -7.10
C LYS A 22 -36.78 -10.71 -8.17
N ARG A 23 -36.82 -10.10 -9.36
CA ARG A 23 -37.65 -10.57 -10.48
C ARG A 23 -37.24 -11.98 -10.91
N MET A 24 -35.95 -12.23 -11.09
CA MET A 24 -35.43 -13.56 -11.46
C MET A 24 -35.72 -14.59 -10.39
N GLN A 25 -35.56 -14.24 -9.11
CA GLN A 25 -35.89 -15.11 -7.99
C GLN A 25 -37.38 -15.47 -7.99
N THR A 26 -38.28 -14.49 -8.16
CA THR A 26 -39.73 -14.75 -8.25
C THR A 26 -40.08 -15.64 -9.43
N ILE A 27 -39.46 -15.44 -10.60
CA ILE A 27 -39.67 -16.29 -11.78
C ILE A 27 -39.18 -17.72 -11.50
N ALA A 28 -37.97 -17.88 -10.95
CA ALA A 28 -37.40 -19.20 -10.65
C ALA A 28 -38.24 -19.96 -9.60
N THR A 29 -38.63 -19.29 -8.50
CA THR A 29 -39.50 -19.89 -7.48
C THR A 29 -40.90 -20.17 -8.03
N GLY A 30 -41.45 -19.28 -8.86
CA GLY A 30 -42.72 -19.49 -9.53
C GLY A 30 -42.70 -20.72 -10.45
N LEU A 31 -41.64 -20.88 -11.25
CA LEU A 31 -41.47 -22.04 -12.12
C LEU A 31 -41.35 -23.35 -11.33
N LEU A 32 -40.62 -23.33 -10.20
CA LEU A 32 -40.53 -24.48 -9.30
C LEU A 32 -41.90 -24.87 -8.73
N VAL A 33 -42.70 -23.88 -8.29
CA VAL A 33 -44.05 -24.11 -7.78
C VAL A 33 -44.96 -24.66 -8.89
N VAL A 34 -44.87 -24.13 -10.11
CA VAL A 34 -45.62 -24.65 -11.26
C VAL A 34 -45.24 -26.10 -11.55
N MET A 35 -43.95 -26.44 -11.59
CA MET A 35 -43.52 -27.83 -11.77
C MET A 35 -44.02 -28.74 -10.63
N ALA A 36 -44.03 -28.26 -9.39
CA ALA A 36 -44.60 -29.01 -8.27
C ALA A 36 -46.11 -29.25 -8.41
N MET A 37 -46.87 -28.23 -8.82
CA MET A 37 -48.29 -28.38 -9.08
C MET A 37 -48.55 -29.36 -10.24
N VAL A 38 -47.77 -29.28 -11.33
CA VAL A 38 -47.87 -30.22 -12.46
C VAL A 38 -47.55 -31.64 -12.02
N PHE A 39 -46.50 -31.83 -11.22
CA PHE A 39 -46.12 -33.14 -10.68
C PHE A 39 -47.24 -33.74 -9.82
N VAL A 40 -47.82 -32.95 -8.89
CA VAL A 40 -48.92 -33.40 -8.04
C VAL A 40 -50.17 -33.73 -8.88
N ALA A 41 -50.56 -32.85 -9.80
CA ALA A 41 -51.71 -33.08 -10.67
C ALA A 41 -51.55 -34.32 -11.55
N ALA A 42 -50.36 -34.52 -12.13
CA ALA A 42 -50.05 -35.69 -12.94
C ALA A 42 -49.95 -36.98 -12.10
N SER A 43 -49.59 -36.87 -10.82
CA SER A 43 -49.51 -38.02 -9.90
C SER A 43 -50.87 -38.45 -9.35
N LEU A 44 -51.84 -37.53 -9.30
CA LEU A 44 -53.21 -37.81 -8.87
C LEU A 44 -54.14 -38.23 -10.01
N ALA A 45 -53.72 -38.04 -11.26
CA ALA A 45 -54.45 -38.53 -12.41
C ALA A 45 -54.32 -40.05 -12.52
N ASP A 46 -55.46 -40.75 -12.70
CA ASP A 46 -55.48 -42.20 -12.93
C ASP A 46 -54.63 -42.60 -14.15
N ASP A 47 -54.07 -43.81 -14.13
CA ASP A 47 -53.26 -44.45 -15.20
C ASP A 47 -54.01 -44.65 -16.53
N ARG A 48 -55.20 -44.07 -16.67
CA ARG A 48 -56.05 -44.15 -17.86
C ARG A 48 -55.39 -43.51 -19.08
N TRP A 49 -54.42 -42.61 -18.89
CA TRP A 49 -53.74 -41.87 -19.95
C TRP A 49 -52.21 -42.05 -19.86
N PRO A 50 -51.61 -42.97 -20.65
CA PRO A 50 -50.18 -43.30 -20.59
C PRO A 50 -49.22 -42.11 -20.82
N TRP A 51 -49.68 -41.07 -21.52
CA TRP A 51 -48.85 -39.89 -21.82
C TRP A 51 -48.59 -39.00 -20.60
N LEU A 52 -49.42 -39.07 -19.55
CA LEU A 52 -49.21 -38.34 -18.30
C LEU A 52 -47.95 -38.79 -17.56
N GLY A 53 -47.50 -40.02 -17.77
CA GLY A 53 -46.25 -40.52 -17.22
C GLY A 53 -45.03 -39.69 -17.66
N TYR A 54 -45.01 -39.23 -18.92
CA TYR A 54 -43.93 -38.36 -19.42
C TYR A 54 -43.98 -36.97 -18.77
N VAL A 55 -45.17 -36.42 -18.56
CA VAL A 55 -45.37 -35.13 -17.90
C VAL A 55 -44.95 -35.21 -16.43
N ARG A 56 -45.30 -36.31 -15.74
CA ARG A 56 -44.88 -36.57 -14.36
C ARG A 56 -43.35 -36.64 -14.26
N ALA A 57 -42.71 -37.45 -15.11
CA ALA A 57 -41.26 -37.61 -15.12
C ALA A 57 -40.53 -36.29 -15.43
N PHE A 58 -41.06 -35.49 -16.37
CA PHE A 58 -40.51 -34.18 -16.67
C PHE A 58 -40.60 -33.22 -15.49
N ALA A 59 -41.78 -33.15 -14.84
CA ALA A 59 -42.00 -32.29 -13.68
C ALA A 59 -41.16 -32.72 -12.47
N GLU A 60 -41.01 -34.03 -12.26
CA GLU A 60 -40.14 -34.62 -11.23
C GLU A 60 -38.67 -34.25 -11.47
N ALA A 61 -38.17 -34.48 -12.69
CA ALA A 61 -36.80 -34.15 -13.07
C ALA A 61 -36.53 -32.63 -12.94
N GLY A 62 -37.47 -31.79 -13.37
CA GLY A 62 -37.36 -30.34 -13.26
C GLY A 62 -37.31 -29.86 -11.80
N MET A 63 -38.15 -30.43 -10.93
CA MET A 63 -38.17 -30.08 -9.50
C MET A 63 -36.88 -30.51 -8.80
N VAL A 64 -36.45 -31.77 -9.00
CA VAL A 64 -35.22 -32.30 -8.41
C VAL A 64 -34.00 -31.54 -8.91
N GLY A 65 -33.95 -31.22 -10.20
CA GLY A 65 -32.87 -30.43 -10.80
C GLY A 65 -32.76 -29.03 -10.20
N ALA A 66 -33.88 -28.33 -10.02
CA ALA A 66 -33.91 -27.02 -9.38
C ALA A 66 -33.47 -27.07 -7.90
N CYS A 67 -33.88 -28.09 -7.16
CA CYS A 67 -33.43 -28.32 -5.78
C CYS A 67 -31.92 -28.61 -5.71
N ALA A 68 -31.39 -29.39 -6.66
CA ALA A 68 -29.97 -29.72 -6.73
C ALA A 68 -29.10 -28.49 -7.03
N ASP A 69 -29.52 -27.64 -7.97
CA ASP A 69 -28.82 -26.39 -8.29
C ASP A 69 -28.78 -25.45 -7.07
N TRP A 70 -29.91 -25.27 -6.39
CA TRP A 70 -29.96 -24.50 -5.15
C TRP A 70 -29.00 -25.04 -4.08
N PHE A 71 -28.95 -26.37 -3.92
CA PHE A 71 -28.05 -27.03 -2.98
C PHE A 71 -26.58 -26.81 -3.38
N ALA A 72 -26.23 -26.93 -4.66
CA ALA A 72 -24.86 -26.76 -5.16
C ALA A 72 -24.31 -25.36 -4.88
N VAL A 73 -25.06 -24.31 -5.27
CA VAL A 73 -24.66 -22.92 -5.01
C VAL A 73 -24.57 -22.66 -3.51
N THR A 74 -25.56 -23.11 -2.74
CA THR A 74 -25.56 -22.94 -1.29
C THR A 74 -24.38 -23.66 -0.65
N ALA A 75 -24.03 -24.88 -1.09
CA ALA A 75 -22.93 -25.66 -0.56
C ALA A 75 -21.54 -25.09 -0.90
N ILE A 76 -21.41 -24.32 -1.98
CA ILE A 76 -20.15 -23.62 -2.30
C ILE A 76 -19.91 -22.49 -1.29
N PHE A 77 -20.96 -21.70 -0.98
CA PHE A 77 -20.83 -20.46 -0.21
C PHE A 77 -21.19 -20.57 1.28
N ARG A 78 -22.08 -21.50 1.64
CA ARG A 78 -22.72 -21.63 2.97
C ARG A 78 -22.99 -23.10 3.30
N ARG A 79 -23.60 -23.35 4.46
CA ARG A 79 -24.10 -24.68 4.85
C ARG A 79 -25.59 -24.76 4.51
N PRO A 80 -26.01 -25.68 3.63
CA PRO A 80 -27.43 -25.84 3.30
C PRO A 80 -28.22 -26.24 4.55
N LEU A 81 -29.39 -25.62 4.74
CA LEU A 81 -30.29 -25.81 5.90
C LEU A 81 -29.66 -25.58 7.29
N GLY A 82 -28.47 -24.96 7.37
CA GLY A 82 -27.76 -24.75 8.63
C GLY A 82 -27.14 -26.01 9.25
N LEU A 83 -27.25 -27.17 8.57
CA LEU A 83 -26.74 -28.44 9.08
C LEU A 83 -25.21 -28.55 8.88
N PRO A 84 -24.47 -29.16 9.83
CA PRO A 84 -23.02 -29.36 9.71
C PRO A 84 -22.69 -30.54 8.77
N ILE A 85 -23.09 -30.42 7.51
CA ILE A 85 -22.81 -31.45 6.49
C ILE A 85 -21.32 -31.35 6.12
N PRO A 86 -20.54 -32.45 6.21
CA PRO A 86 -19.13 -32.45 5.83
C PRO A 86 -18.98 -32.08 4.34
N HIS A 87 -17.88 -31.42 3.97
CA HIS A 87 -17.58 -31.00 2.59
C HIS A 87 -18.49 -29.89 1.99
N THR A 88 -19.30 -29.21 2.80
CA THR A 88 -20.03 -27.97 2.41
C THR A 88 -19.31 -26.71 2.90
N GLY A 89 -19.66 -25.54 2.36
CA GLY A 89 -18.95 -24.28 2.60
C GLY A 89 -17.53 -24.30 2.03
N ILE A 90 -17.36 -24.79 0.80
CA ILE A 90 -16.04 -25.00 0.18
C ILE A 90 -15.22 -23.70 0.15
N ILE A 91 -15.83 -22.57 -0.20
CA ILE A 91 -15.14 -21.28 -0.27
C ILE A 91 -14.76 -20.77 1.14
N PRO A 92 -15.70 -20.64 2.12
CA PRO A 92 -15.34 -20.24 3.48
C PRO A 92 -14.23 -21.10 4.10
N ARG A 93 -14.25 -22.42 3.87
CA ARG A 93 -13.28 -23.36 4.42
C ARG A 93 -11.89 -23.23 3.80
N ASN A 94 -11.80 -22.81 2.54
CA ASN A 94 -10.53 -22.66 1.81
C ASN A 94 -10.13 -21.19 1.57
N LYS A 95 -10.78 -20.23 2.24
CA LYS A 95 -10.60 -18.79 2.00
C LYS A 95 -9.13 -18.35 2.07
N ASP A 96 -8.36 -18.92 3.00
CA ASP A 96 -6.97 -18.52 3.22
C ASP A 96 -6.07 -19.03 2.08
N ARG A 97 -6.29 -20.28 1.63
CA ARG A 97 -5.61 -20.87 0.47
C ARG A 97 -5.95 -20.12 -0.83
N ILE A 98 -7.22 -19.79 -1.03
CA ILE A 98 -7.69 -19.03 -2.20
C ILE A 98 -7.09 -17.62 -2.16
N GLY A 99 -7.05 -16.99 -0.99
CA GLY A 99 -6.46 -15.66 -0.80
C GLY A 99 -4.96 -15.63 -1.12
N GLN A 100 -4.20 -16.64 -0.67
CA GLN A 100 -2.78 -16.78 -1.02
C GLN A 100 -2.60 -16.93 -2.53
N ALA A 101 -3.31 -17.86 -3.16
CA ALA A 101 -3.22 -18.09 -4.61
C ALA A 101 -3.60 -16.85 -5.43
N LEU A 102 -4.63 -16.11 -5.00
CA LEU A 102 -5.04 -14.87 -5.65
C LEU A 102 -4.01 -13.75 -5.44
N GLY A 103 -3.42 -13.67 -4.25
CA GLY A 103 -2.32 -12.75 -3.95
C GLY A 103 -1.11 -12.99 -4.83
N ASP A 104 -0.67 -14.24 -4.94
CA ASP A 104 0.43 -14.65 -5.82
C ASP A 104 0.10 -14.35 -7.28
N PHE A 105 -1.12 -14.63 -7.72
CA PHE A 105 -1.56 -14.31 -9.07
C PHE A 105 -1.48 -12.80 -9.35
N ILE A 106 -1.99 -11.96 -8.44
CA ILE A 106 -1.95 -10.50 -8.59
C ILE A 106 -0.51 -10.00 -8.57
N ALA A 107 0.33 -10.51 -7.66
CA ALA A 107 1.74 -10.15 -7.58
C ALA A 107 2.48 -10.46 -8.89
N ASN A 108 2.31 -11.67 -9.40
CA ASN A 108 3.05 -12.17 -10.56
C ASN A 108 2.52 -11.65 -11.89
N ASN A 109 1.24 -11.28 -12.01
CA ASN A 109 0.64 -10.85 -13.27
C ASN A 109 0.43 -9.32 -13.36
N PHE A 110 0.18 -8.65 -12.23
CA PHE A 110 -0.20 -7.24 -12.21
C PHE A 110 0.78 -6.32 -11.48
N LEU A 111 1.58 -6.84 -10.54
CA LEU A 111 2.63 -6.06 -9.85
C LEU A 111 4.04 -6.43 -10.35
N THR A 112 4.17 -6.77 -11.63
CA THR A 112 5.49 -6.95 -12.23
C THR A 112 6.25 -5.62 -12.23
N VAL A 113 7.57 -5.69 -12.10
CA VAL A 113 8.45 -4.49 -12.05
C VAL A 113 8.20 -3.59 -13.26
N ASP A 114 7.98 -4.16 -14.44
CA ASP A 114 7.73 -3.41 -15.68
C ASP A 114 6.37 -2.67 -15.67
N VAL A 115 5.32 -3.32 -15.15
CA VAL A 115 4.00 -2.69 -15.01
C VAL A 115 4.06 -1.60 -13.95
N LEU A 116 4.78 -1.83 -12.86
CA LEU A 116 4.92 -0.86 -11.79
C LEU A 116 5.75 0.36 -12.21
N ASP A 117 6.88 0.13 -12.91
CA ASP A 117 7.75 1.19 -13.43
C ASP A 117 7.02 2.08 -14.44
N SER A 118 6.30 1.47 -15.39
CA SER A 118 5.50 2.23 -16.37
C SER A 118 4.40 3.08 -15.71
N ARG A 119 3.74 2.57 -14.67
CA ARG A 119 2.73 3.32 -13.90
C ARG A 119 3.34 4.40 -13.01
N LEU A 120 4.48 4.13 -12.36
CA LEU A 120 5.19 5.10 -11.53
C LEU A 120 5.73 6.28 -12.35
N LYS A 121 6.23 6.02 -13.56
CA LYS A 121 6.63 7.04 -14.52
C LYS A 121 5.44 7.92 -14.94
N GLN A 122 4.27 7.32 -15.17
CA GLN A 122 3.04 8.05 -15.50
C GLN A 122 2.53 8.93 -14.35
N LEU A 123 2.76 8.52 -13.10
CA LEU A 123 2.24 9.21 -11.92
C LEU A 123 3.09 10.42 -11.48
N GLU A 124 4.18 10.75 -12.18
CA GLU A 124 5.12 11.84 -11.83
C GLU A 124 5.41 11.93 -10.32
N VAL A 125 5.51 10.78 -9.65
CA VAL A 125 5.58 10.70 -8.18
C VAL A 125 6.78 11.46 -7.64
N ALA A 126 7.88 11.47 -8.39
CA ALA A 126 9.06 12.27 -8.09
C ALA A 126 8.79 13.78 -8.14
N ARG A 127 7.98 14.25 -9.10
CA ARG A 127 7.57 15.66 -9.20
C ARG A 127 6.64 16.03 -8.07
N TRP A 128 5.66 15.19 -7.76
CA TRP A 128 4.74 15.40 -6.64
C TRP A 128 5.49 15.42 -5.30
N GLY A 129 6.40 14.47 -5.08
CA GLY A 129 7.25 14.42 -3.89
C GLY A 129 8.18 15.64 -3.79
N GLY A 130 8.77 16.07 -4.90
CA GLY A 130 9.61 17.26 -4.97
C GLY A 130 8.82 18.54 -4.65
N GLU A 131 7.63 18.69 -5.20
CA GLU A 131 6.75 19.85 -4.94
C GLU A 131 6.23 19.83 -3.50
N TRP A 132 5.91 18.65 -2.98
CA TRP A 132 5.54 18.49 -1.57
C TRP A 132 6.67 18.91 -0.63
N LEU A 133 7.91 18.53 -0.95
CA LEU A 133 9.12 18.89 -0.19
C LEU A 133 9.53 20.35 -0.35
N ARG A 134 9.23 21.00 -1.48
CA ARG A 134 9.45 22.44 -1.68
C ARG A 134 8.70 23.30 -0.67
N GLN A 135 7.60 22.79 -0.12
CA GLN A 135 6.86 23.52 0.93
C GLN A 135 7.63 23.47 2.26
N PRO A 136 8.03 24.64 2.83
CA PRO A 136 8.86 24.69 4.04
C PRO A 136 8.24 23.96 5.24
N ARG A 137 6.91 23.92 5.32
CA ARG A 137 6.18 23.24 6.40
C ARG A 137 6.34 21.72 6.33
N HIS A 138 6.31 21.12 5.14
CA HIS A 138 6.47 19.69 4.93
C HIS A 138 7.92 19.24 5.12
N ALA A 139 8.87 19.99 4.55
CA ALA A 139 10.30 19.76 4.77
C ALA A 139 10.66 19.79 6.26
N ARG A 140 10.22 20.80 7.02
CA ARG A 140 10.45 20.87 8.48
C ARG A 140 9.77 19.74 9.25
N ARG A 141 8.63 19.23 8.77
CA ARG A 141 7.94 18.10 9.42
C ARG A 141 8.71 16.80 9.20
N LEU A 142 9.20 16.59 7.97
CA LEU A 142 10.03 15.43 7.64
C LEU A 142 11.38 15.51 8.37
N ALA A 143 12.06 16.65 8.32
CA ALA A 143 13.33 16.87 9.00
C ALA A 143 13.24 16.61 10.51
N ARG A 144 12.16 17.06 11.19
CA ARG A 144 11.95 16.78 12.62
C ARG A 144 11.74 15.31 12.94
N ARG A 145 11.09 14.56 12.04
CA ARG A 145 10.91 13.12 12.20
C ARG A 145 12.21 12.36 11.96
N LEU A 146 12.98 12.78 10.94
CA LEU A 146 14.27 12.18 10.62
C LEU A 146 15.35 12.54 11.65
N SER A 147 15.34 13.75 12.20
CA SER A 147 16.32 14.18 13.21
C SER A 147 16.22 13.39 14.53
N GLY A 148 15.05 12.80 14.83
CA GLY A 148 14.90 11.90 15.98
C GLY A 148 15.47 10.50 15.74
N LEU A 149 15.58 10.07 14.47
CA LEU A 149 16.06 8.74 14.08
C LEU A 149 17.53 8.75 13.64
N LEU A 150 18.01 9.90 13.14
CA LEU A 150 19.37 10.10 12.65
C LEU A 150 20.44 9.69 13.67
N PRO A 151 20.37 10.11 14.96
CA PRO A 151 21.40 9.78 15.94
C PRO A 151 21.51 8.26 16.20
N GLY A 152 20.39 7.54 16.10
CA GLY A 152 20.37 6.07 16.24
C GLY A 152 20.99 5.38 15.03
N ALA A 153 20.67 5.84 13.82
CA ALA A 153 21.23 5.30 12.58
C ALA A 153 22.74 5.57 12.43
N LEU A 154 23.18 6.79 12.79
CA LEU A 154 24.60 7.21 12.76
C LEU A 154 25.49 6.42 13.70
N ARG A 155 24.94 5.83 14.77
CA ARG A 155 25.68 4.96 15.70
C ARG A 155 25.91 3.54 15.18
N VAL A 156 25.10 3.09 14.23
CA VAL A 156 25.17 1.74 13.65
C VAL A 156 26.08 1.73 12.40
N LEU A 157 26.29 2.89 11.78
CA LEU A 157 27.12 3.02 10.58
C LEU A 157 28.63 3.01 10.92
N PRO A 158 29.45 2.27 10.14
CA PRO A 158 30.91 2.31 10.23
C PRO A 158 31.48 3.73 9.99
N LYS A 159 32.50 4.12 10.78
CA LYS A 159 33.06 5.48 10.79
C LYS A 159 33.76 5.88 9.47
N ASP A 160 34.30 4.90 8.78
CA ASP A 160 34.89 4.97 7.44
C ASP A 160 33.84 5.34 6.38
N MET A 161 32.67 4.68 6.40
CA MET A 161 31.57 4.99 5.49
C MET A 161 30.99 6.40 5.74
N LEU A 162 30.98 6.85 6.99
CA LEU A 162 30.53 8.20 7.35
C LEU A 162 31.44 9.30 6.82
N ARG A 163 32.76 9.09 6.77
CA ARG A 163 33.71 10.09 6.26
C ARG A 163 33.55 10.31 4.76
N ASP A 164 33.49 9.24 3.99
CA ASP A 164 33.38 9.32 2.52
C ASP A 164 32.02 9.84 2.07
N THR A 165 30.96 9.46 2.79
CA THR A 165 29.60 9.95 2.51
C THR A 165 29.45 11.42 2.93
N ALA A 166 30.04 11.84 4.05
CA ALA A 166 30.01 13.24 4.47
C ALA A 166 30.81 14.14 3.50
N ALA A 167 31.97 13.68 3.03
CA ALA A 167 32.79 14.41 2.07
C ALA A 167 32.09 14.58 0.72
N SER A 168 31.43 13.53 0.21
CA SER A 168 30.73 13.58 -1.07
C SER A 168 29.45 14.43 -1.02
N ILE A 169 28.67 14.35 0.07
CA ILE A 169 27.50 15.21 0.29
C ILE A 169 27.93 16.67 0.46
N GLY A 170 28.98 16.93 1.24
CA GLY A 170 29.52 18.28 1.44
C GLY A 170 29.96 18.92 0.12
N MET A 171 30.69 18.18 -0.71
CA MET A 171 31.14 18.65 -2.02
C MET A 171 29.98 18.94 -2.99
N THR A 172 28.92 18.12 -2.94
CA THR A 172 27.74 18.27 -3.79
C THR A 172 26.86 19.43 -3.32
N ALA A 173 26.67 19.57 -2.01
CA ALA A 173 25.94 20.69 -1.40
C ALA A 173 26.67 22.03 -1.64
N ALA A 174 28.00 22.05 -1.56
CA ALA A 174 28.82 23.23 -1.83
C ALA A 174 28.71 23.68 -3.30
N LYS A 175 28.53 22.75 -4.25
CA LYS A 175 28.34 23.07 -5.67
C LYS A 175 26.90 23.49 -6.00
N ALA A 176 25.91 22.99 -5.26
CA ALA A 176 24.49 23.23 -5.54
C ALA A 176 23.94 24.52 -4.90
N ILE A 177 24.60 25.03 -3.85
CA ILE A 177 24.19 26.26 -3.17
C ILE A 177 25.06 27.41 -3.72
N PRO A 178 24.48 28.47 -4.33
CA PRO A 178 25.26 29.68 -4.62
C PRO A 178 25.80 30.21 -3.29
N ALA A 179 27.12 30.13 -3.13
CA ALA A 179 27.80 30.33 -1.85
C ALA A 179 27.55 31.73 -1.26
N ALA A 180 27.40 32.76 -2.10
CA ALA A 180 27.38 34.14 -1.64
C ALA A 180 26.16 34.56 -0.78
N PRO A 181 24.89 34.32 -1.14
CA PRO A 181 23.75 34.83 -0.37
C PRO A 181 23.33 33.93 0.81
N THR A 182 23.72 32.65 0.80
CA THR A 182 23.33 31.69 1.85
C THR A 182 24.39 31.64 2.95
N ALA A 183 25.67 31.67 2.57
CA ALA A 183 26.75 31.84 3.53
C ALA A 183 26.65 33.20 4.22
N SER A 184 26.25 34.28 3.52
CA SER A 184 26.06 35.58 4.17
C SER A 184 24.90 35.59 5.18
N LYS A 185 23.83 34.82 4.95
CA LYS A 185 22.71 34.70 5.91
C LYS A 185 23.07 33.87 7.14
N ILE A 186 23.85 32.80 6.96
CA ILE A 186 24.35 31.98 8.08
C ILE A 186 25.39 32.77 8.86
N LEU A 187 26.31 33.45 8.17
CA LEU A 187 27.32 34.32 8.77
C LEU A 187 26.65 35.49 9.49
N ALA A 188 25.64 36.13 8.91
CA ALA A 188 24.88 37.19 9.57
C ALA A 188 24.09 36.67 10.77
N ALA A 189 23.51 35.47 10.72
CA ALA A 189 22.83 34.87 11.86
C ALA A 189 23.81 34.55 13.01
N VAL A 190 25.01 34.08 12.69
CA VAL A 190 26.09 33.82 13.66
C VAL A 190 26.69 35.13 14.21
N TRP A 191 26.73 36.18 13.40
CA TRP A 191 27.32 37.48 13.75
C TRP A 191 26.37 38.38 14.57
N ASN A 192 25.06 38.24 14.38
CA ASN A 192 24.06 39.12 14.98
C ASN A 192 23.67 38.72 16.42
N GLU A 193 24.10 37.55 16.88
CA GLU A 193 24.11 37.19 18.28
C GLU A 193 25.58 37.17 18.70
N GLY A 194 26.00 38.01 19.65
CA GLY A 194 27.39 38.27 20.05
C GLY A 194 28.22 37.09 20.60
N ARG A 195 27.99 35.87 20.11
CA ARG A 195 28.73 34.62 20.34
C ARG A 195 29.96 34.47 19.44
N SER A 196 30.15 35.32 18.44
CA SER A 196 31.33 35.32 17.57
C SER A 196 32.62 35.54 18.34
N GLN A 197 32.60 36.39 19.38
CA GLN A 197 33.76 36.62 20.26
C GLN A 197 34.13 35.34 21.03
N ALA A 198 33.14 34.68 21.66
CA ALA A 198 33.38 33.48 22.48
C ALA A 198 33.83 32.26 21.67
N LEU A 199 33.36 32.11 20.44
CA LEU A 199 33.80 31.03 19.54
C LEU A 199 35.19 31.29 18.97
N PHE A 200 35.53 32.56 18.73
CA PHE A 200 36.86 32.95 18.29
C PHE A 200 37.88 32.77 19.41
N ASP A 201 37.57 33.23 20.63
CA ASP A 201 38.41 33.04 21.81
C ASP A 201 38.60 31.54 22.11
N TRP A 202 37.52 30.73 22.07
CA TRP A 202 37.64 29.28 22.21
C TRP A 202 38.50 28.63 21.11
N GLY A 203 38.37 29.08 19.86
CA GLY A 203 39.17 28.57 18.76
C GLY A 203 40.65 28.93 18.88
N VAL A 204 40.95 30.15 19.36
CA VAL A 204 42.31 30.62 19.63
C VAL A 204 42.91 29.88 20.83
N ASP A 205 42.15 29.68 21.90
CA ASP A 205 42.59 28.93 23.08
C ASP A 205 42.86 27.46 22.74
N GLN A 206 42.03 26.85 21.88
CA GLN A 206 42.22 25.46 21.48
C GLN A 206 43.42 25.31 20.53
N LEU A 207 43.66 26.28 19.66
CA LEU A 207 44.86 26.35 18.83
C LEU A 207 46.11 26.57 19.69
N ALA A 208 46.04 27.46 20.67
CA ALA A 208 47.13 27.70 21.61
C ALA A 208 47.44 26.46 22.45
N ALA A 209 46.41 25.75 22.92
CA ALA A 209 46.56 24.48 23.64
C ALA A 209 47.16 23.39 22.73
N TYR A 210 46.73 23.30 21.48
CA TYR A 210 47.27 22.34 20.51
C TYR A 210 48.72 22.65 20.13
N LEU A 211 49.08 23.93 19.99
CA LEU A 211 50.47 24.36 19.76
C LEU A 211 51.35 24.10 20.99
N ALA A 212 50.82 24.27 22.20
CA ALA A 212 51.55 24.00 23.44
C ALA A 212 51.72 22.49 23.69
N GLU A 213 50.73 21.67 23.35
CA GLU A 213 50.77 20.21 23.49
C GLU A 213 51.68 19.53 22.45
N HIS A 214 51.98 20.21 21.33
CA HIS A 214 52.87 19.72 20.27
C HIS A 214 54.10 20.61 20.06
N GLU A 215 54.48 21.41 21.06
CA GLU A 215 55.62 22.32 21.02
C GLU A 215 56.95 21.55 20.76
N GLU A 216 57.12 20.37 21.36
CA GLU A 216 58.30 19.52 21.16
C GLU A 216 58.38 18.91 19.74
N GLU A 217 57.24 18.56 19.12
CA GLU A 217 57.19 18.04 17.73
C GLU A 217 57.39 19.16 16.68
N ILE A 218 56.94 20.38 16.98
CA ILE A 218 57.11 21.55 16.11
C ILE A 218 58.54 22.09 16.23
N ALA A 219 59.11 22.13 17.43
CA ALA A 219 60.52 22.50 17.66
C ALA A 219 61.47 21.53 16.94
N ALA A 220 61.24 20.21 17.04
CA ALA A 220 62.03 19.20 16.34
C ALA A 220 61.95 19.33 14.80
N ASN A 221 60.78 19.71 14.26
CA ASN A 221 60.58 19.92 12.82
C ASN A 221 61.14 21.26 12.28
N VAL A 222 61.26 22.28 13.13
CA VAL A 222 61.88 23.57 12.76
C VAL A 222 63.40 23.49 12.85
N GLU A 223 63.94 22.75 13.83
CA GLU A 223 65.39 22.55 13.97
C GLU A 223 65.97 21.69 12.83
N THR A 224 65.22 20.69 12.35
CA THR A 224 65.60 19.90 11.15
C THR A 224 65.48 20.66 9.83
N ARG A 225 64.77 21.79 9.78
CA ARG A 225 64.60 22.62 8.57
C ARG A 225 65.45 23.89 8.54
N SER A 226 66.09 24.28 9.64
CA SER A 226 66.96 25.48 9.69
C SER A 226 68.41 25.21 9.29
N TRP A 227 68.77 23.98 8.91
CA TRP A 227 70.08 23.68 8.32
C TRP A 227 69.96 22.98 6.96
N LYS A 228 69.39 23.69 5.99
CA LYS A 228 69.65 23.61 4.54
C LYS A 228 69.34 24.96 3.91
#